data_AF-A0A919ZB33-F1
#
_entry.id   AF-A0A919ZB33-F1
#
_cell.length_a   1.000
_cell.length_b   1.000
_cell.length_c   1.000
_cell.angle_alpha   90.00
_cell.angle_beta   90.00
_cell.angle_gamma   90.00
#
_symmetry.space_group_name_H-M   'P 1'
#
loop_
_entity.id
_entity.type
_entity.pdbx_description
1 polymer ?
#
loop_
_entity_poly.entity_id
_entity_poly.type
_entity_poly.pdbx_seq_one_letter_code
_entity_poly.pdbx_strand_id
1 'polypeptide(L)' 'MTMAVMKRFSRTPEKGAETLVWLAETDDSNLESGRYYADKQVRKPSTQASDREAAHKLWEVSTAQICASEA' A
#
# COMPACT_ATOMS: atom_id res chain seq x y z
N MET A 1 14.71 18.63 -1.71
CA MET A 1 15.43 18.25 -0.46
C MET A 1 16.37 17.11 -0.79
N THR A 2 17.65 17.19 -0.43
CA THR A 2 18.64 16.13 -0.69
C THR A 2 18.42 14.93 0.25
N MET A 3 18.72 13.72 -0.22
CA MET A 3 18.51 12.43 0.49
C MET A 3 19.06 12.42 1.93
N ALA A 4 20.12 13.18 2.22
CA ALA A 4 20.74 13.27 3.54
C ALA A 4 19.83 13.89 4.62
N VAL A 5 18.99 14.87 4.25
CA VAL A 5 18.07 15.52 5.21
C VAL A 5 16.89 14.61 5.55
N MET A 6 16.45 13.78 4.61
CA MET A 6 15.32 12.86 4.79
C MET A 6 15.65 11.76 5.83
N LYS A 7 16.90 11.27 5.86
CA LYS A 7 17.36 10.21 6.78
C LYS A 7 17.11 10.53 8.26
N ARG A 8 17.15 11.80 8.68
CA ARG A 8 16.98 12.18 10.09
C ARG A 8 15.51 12.09 10.55
N PHE A 9 14.56 12.20 9.63
CA PHE A 9 13.12 12.16 9.87
C PHE A 9 12.46 10.85 9.42
N SER A 10 13.20 9.97 8.76
CA SER A 10 12.72 8.65 8.34
C SER A 10 12.57 7.69 9.53
N ARG A 11 11.58 6.79 9.43
CA ARG A 11 11.44 5.63 10.32
C ARG A 11 12.59 4.65 10.10
N THR A 12 12.91 3.84 11.11
CA THR A 12 13.82 2.72 10.92
C THR A 12 13.15 1.66 10.02
N PRO A 13 13.92 0.83 9.30
CA PRO A 13 13.37 -0.24 8.47
C PRO A 13 12.44 -1.18 9.24
N GLU A 14 12.81 -1.55 10.47
CA GLU A 14 12.02 -2.42 11.35
C GLU A 14 10.67 -1.78 11.66
N LYS A 15 10.66 -0.49 11.97
CA LYS A 15 9.43 0.27 12.24
C LYS A 15 8.58 0.51 10.99
N GLY A 16 9.19 0.48 9.80
CA GLY A 16 8.49 0.53 8.52
C GLY A 16 7.82 -0.80 8.15
N ALA A 17 8.51 -1.91 8.41
CA ALA A 17 8.02 -3.26 8.13
C ALA A 17 7.00 -3.77 9.15
N GLU A 18 6.97 -3.20 10.36
CA GLU A 18 6.13 -3.66 11.48
C GLU A 18 4.67 -3.95 11.09
N THR A 19 4.03 -3.07 10.31
CA THR A 19 2.62 -3.28 9.91
C THR A 19 2.48 -4.43 8.92
N LEU A 20 3.45 -4.62 8.01
CA LEU A 20 3.44 -5.71 7.05
C LEU A 20 3.64 -7.07 7.72
N VAL A 21 4.60 -7.15 8.64
CA VAL A 21 4.85 -8.38 9.42
C VAL A 21 3.64 -8.72 10.27
N TRP A 22 3.06 -7.73 10.98
CA TRP A 22 1.85 -7.93 11.77
C TRP A 22 0.67 -8.42 10.92
N LEU A 23 0.46 -7.86 9.71
CA LEU A 23 -0.59 -8.32 8.81
C LEU A 23 -0.37 -9.77 8.33
N ALA A 24 0.87 -10.14 8.05
CA ALA A 24 1.20 -11.51 7.60
C ALA A 24 1.07 -12.56 8.72
N GLU A 25 1.22 -12.16 9.99
CA GLU A 25 1.10 -13.04 11.15
C GLU A 25 -0.31 -13.09 11.76
N THR A 26 -1.14 -12.09 11.47
CA THR A 26 -2.50 -12.00 12.03
C THR A 26 -3.44 -12.92 11.27
N ASP A 27 -4.19 -13.75 12.01
CA ASP A 27 -5.21 -14.62 11.43
C ASP A 27 -6.29 -13.81 10.69
N ASP A 28 -6.67 -14.26 9.50
CA ASP A 28 -7.64 -13.60 8.63
C ASP A 28 -8.98 -13.29 9.31
N SER A 29 -9.40 -14.09 10.30
CA SER A 29 -10.63 -13.84 11.07
C SER A 29 -10.57 -12.58 11.93
N ASN A 30 -9.36 -12.09 12.23
CA ASN A 30 -9.11 -10.85 12.96
C ASN A 30 -8.86 -9.65 12.03
N LEU A 31 -8.93 -9.86 10.71
CA LEU A 31 -8.74 -8.82 9.69
C LEU A 31 -10.03 -8.58 8.90
N GLU A 32 -10.22 -7.33 8.48
CA GLU A 32 -11.32 -6.95 7.59
C GLU A 32 -10.79 -6.79 6.16
N SER A 33 -11.31 -7.61 5.25
CA SER A 33 -10.96 -7.52 3.83
C SER A 33 -11.35 -6.16 3.24
N GLY A 34 -10.47 -5.61 2.39
CA GLY A 34 -10.65 -4.31 1.75
C GLY A 34 -10.30 -3.10 2.62
N ARG A 35 -9.77 -3.31 3.83
CA ARG A 35 -9.28 -2.21 4.69
C ARG A 35 -7.83 -1.84 4.39
N TYR A 36 -7.52 -0.57 4.63
CA TYR A 36 -6.17 -0.04 4.62
C TYR A 36 -5.64 0.01 6.06
N TYR A 37 -4.52 -0.66 6.32
CA TYR A 37 -3.89 -0.72 7.63
C TYR A 37 -2.61 0.11 7.66
N ALA A 38 -2.46 0.97 8.68
CA ALA A 38 -1.21 1.66 8.97
C ALA A 38 -1.01 1.74 10.49
N ASP A 39 0.22 1.51 10.95
CA ASP A 39 0.57 1.40 12.36
C ASP A 39 -0.30 0.36 13.10
N LYS A 40 -0.51 -0.80 12.45
CA LYS A 40 -1.31 -1.94 12.93
C LYS A 40 -2.79 -1.61 13.24
N GLN A 41 -3.34 -0.59 12.57
CA GLN A 41 -4.71 -0.14 12.77
C GLN A 41 -5.37 0.21 11.43
N VAL A 42 -6.69 0.06 11.36
CA VAL A 42 -7.47 0.51 10.20
C VAL A 42 -7.39 2.03 10.09
N ARG A 43 -7.02 2.53 8.91
CA ARG A 43 -6.95 3.94 8.59
C ARG A 43 -7.80 4.25 7.37
N LYS A 44 -8.35 5.46 7.33
CA LYS A 44 -9.04 5.97 6.15
C LYS A 44 -8.00 6.28 5.08
N PRO A 45 -8.08 5.68 3.88
CA PRO A 45 -7.21 6.03 2.78
C PRO A 45 -7.55 7.42 2.23
N SER A 46 -6.72 7.94 1.33
CA SER A 46 -7.02 9.19 0.63
C SER A 46 -8.29 9.06 -0.22
N THR A 47 -8.91 10.21 -0.54
CA THR A 47 -10.10 10.24 -1.39
C THR A 47 -9.85 9.59 -2.75
N GLN A 48 -8.71 9.88 -3.38
CA GLN A 48 -8.35 9.28 -4.67
C GLN A 48 -8.17 7.76 -4.56
N ALA A 49 -7.61 7.27 -3.45
CA ALA A 49 -7.44 5.83 -3.23
C ALA A 49 -8.76 5.09 -3.00
N SER A 50 -9.85 5.82 -2.73
CA SER A 50 -11.20 5.25 -2.61
C SER A 50 -12.03 5.38 -3.90
N ASP A 51 -11.46 5.95 -4.97
CA ASP A 51 -12.15 6.11 -6.25
C ASP A 51 -12.16 4.79 -7.02
N ARG A 52 -13.34 4.18 -7.10
CA ARG A 52 -13.55 2.88 -7.75
C ARG A 52 -13.46 2.97 -9.27
N GLU A 53 -13.82 4.09 -9.89
CA GLU A 53 -13.73 4.27 -11.34
C GLU A 53 -12.26 4.40 -11.76
N ALA A 54 -11.50 5.21 -11.02
CA ALA A 54 -10.06 5.35 -11.23
C ALA A 54 -9.32 4.01 -11.05
N ALA A 55 -9.67 3.23 -10.00
CA ALA A 55 -9.09 1.91 -9.77
C ALA A 55 -9.33 0.94 -10.93
N HIS A 56 -10.55 0.93 -11.49
CA HIS A 56 -10.88 0.08 -12.64
C HIS A 56 -10.07 0.45 -13.89
N LYS A 57 -10.05 1.75 -14.23
CA LYS A 57 -9.28 2.26 -15.37
C LYS A 57 -7.78 1.96 -15.23
N LEU A 58 -7.25 2.11 -14.01
CA LEU A 58 -5.85 1.80 -13.74
C LEU A 58 -5.54 0.32 -14.00
N TRP A 59 -6.41 -0.58 -13.56
CA TRP A 59 -6.24 -2.02 -13.79
C TRP A 59 -6.21 -2.38 -15.28
N GLU A 60 -7.13 -1.83 -16.08
CA GLU A 60 -7.19 -2.04 -17.53
C GLU A 60 -5.89 -1.58 -18.22
N VAL A 61 -5.43 -0.37 -17.91
CA VAL A 61 -4.21 0.20 -18.50
C VAL A 61 -2.98 -0.61 -18.11
N SER A 62 -2.83 -0.97 -16.82
CA SER A 62 -1.69 -1.76 -16.36
C SER A 62 -1.66 -3.15 -16.98
N THR A 63 -2.81 -3.80 -17.13
CA THR A 63 -2.89 -5.11 -17.80
C THR A 63 -2.48 -5.00 -19.26
N ALA A 64 -2.98 -3.99 -19.98
CA ALA A 64 -2.60 -3.74 -21.37
C ALA A 64 -1.10 -3.46 -21.54
N GLN A 65 -0.48 -2.74 -20.60
CA GLN A 65 0.96 -2.45 -20.61
C GLN A 65 1.81 -3.71 -20.43
N ILE A 66 1.43 -4.60 -19.52
CA ILE A 66 2.16 -5.86 -19.29
C ILE A 66 2.07 -6.72 -20.56
N CYS A 67 0.88 -6.91 -21.13
CA CYS A 67 0.72 -7.71 -22.35
C CYS A 67 1.47 -7.12 -23.55
N ALA A 68 1.54 -5.79 -23.67
CA ALA A 68 2.31 -5.13 -24.72
C ALA A 68 3.83 -5.23 -24.53
N SER A 69 4.30 -5.44 -23.30
CA SER A 69 5.73 -5.56 -22.99
C SER A 69 6.32 -6.95 -23.25
N GLU A 70 5.44 -7.96 -23.38
CA GLU A 70 5.79 -9.36 -23.64
C GLU A 70 5.75 -9.72 -25.14
N ALA A 71 5.34 -8.78 -26.00
CA ALA A 71 5.22 -8.93 -27.45
C ALA A 71 6.39 -8.26 -28.20
#